data_AF-A0A7X3NWM8-F1
#
_entry.id   AF-A0A7X3NWM8-F1
#
_cell.length_a   1.000
_cell.length_b   1.000
_cell.length_c   1.000
_cell.angle_alpha   90.00
_cell.angle_beta   90.00
_cell.angle_gamma   90.00
#
_symmetry.space_group_name_H-M   'P 1'
#
loop_
_entity.id
_entity.type
_entity.pdbx_description
1 polymer ?
#
loop_
_entity_poly.entity_id
_entity_poly.type
_entity_poly.pdbx_seq_one_letter_code
_entity_poly.pdbx_strand_id
1 'polypeptide(L)'
;MKTTLYFVISLLTLITLAFLPNSFAQEASPEYVVRQIYFHPSDRQPSRDMDARLDVLVAEVQQFYADEMERHGFGRKTFRLETDALGKRVRHYVKGKFPTIDYRTDKINKAHQEINEHFDLSERFLYLIFIDGDDNILASSQVGGNASGGTFSGFANITLLDFHKAPETLYRRAFNTIAHELGHAFGLLHDFRDDRYMMSYGPEELTDQLSYCAAEWLDVHRYFNTTHNAFGEVPTIEMLPPSFVSTPNTVRFQFKITHSDGLHQAQLLTNSFSWPGNPVFDPTTLLDCKSLNANNTTIEFVTTELALASEYVVLRVIDVHGNFTGRRFSLDIDSLFPDSELVLIPDANLATAIRKNIDLAPGSPITKLDMLGLGRLYDSGPHVIDSFPRDHPEKQIKELTGLEHATNLEFVELNDNRIVDLTPLAELTQLKTLWIERNRISDVSPLAGLVQLRSLGISGNQISDIGPLVGLTRLSGLILNYNQIE
;
A
#
# COMPACT_ATOMS: atom_id res chain seq x y z
N MET A 1 57.02 4.01 -74.90
CA MET A 1 56.12 3.40 -73.90
C MET A 1 55.58 4.55 -73.07
N LYS A 2 54.47 5.17 -73.46
CA LYS A 2 53.06 4.82 -73.17
C LYS A 2 52.73 4.82 -71.66
N THR A 3 51.80 5.74 -71.32
CA THR A 3 50.73 5.69 -70.28
C THR A 3 51.20 5.66 -68.82
N THR A 4 50.97 6.67 -67.97
CA THR A 4 49.70 7.32 -67.56
C THR A 4 48.66 6.33 -67.02
N LEU A 5 48.24 6.58 -65.78
CA LEU A 5 46.86 6.52 -65.28
C LEU A 5 46.31 5.23 -64.62
N TYR A 6 45.84 5.44 -63.38
CA TYR A 6 44.82 4.73 -62.58
C TYR A 6 45.11 3.35 -61.98
N PHE A 7 44.54 3.18 -60.77
CA PHE A 7 44.51 2.02 -59.87
C PHE A 7 45.77 1.75 -59.03
N VAL A 8 45.83 2.30 -57.81
CA VAL A 8 45.57 1.58 -56.54
C VAL A 8 45.36 2.61 -55.42
N ILE A 9 44.19 3.27 -55.41
CA ILE A 9 43.57 3.84 -54.20
C ILE A 9 42.16 3.27 -54.21
N SER A 10 42.00 2.01 -53.78
CA SER A 10 40.73 1.34 -53.47
C SER A 10 41.01 -0.09 -53.05
N LEU A 11 41.73 -0.28 -51.93
CA LEU A 11 41.68 -1.55 -51.19
C LEU A 11 42.22 -1.39 -49.75
N LEU A 12 41.74 -0.38 -49.03
CA LEU A 12 41.90 -0.29 -47.57
C LEU A 12 40.67 0.35 -46.91
N THR A 13 39.52 0.06 -47.50
CA THR A 13 38.18 0.23 -46.93
C THR A 13 37.50 -1.11 -47.09
N LEU A 14 36.92 -1.64 -46.01
CA LEU A 14 36.46 -3.03 -45.79
C LEU A 14 37.56 -4.00 -45.33
N ILE A 15 37.80 -4.02 -44.02
CA ILE A 15 37.70 -5.18 -43.12
C ILE A 15 38.17 -4.67 -41.75
N THR A 16 37.21 -4.20 -40.95
CA THR A 16 37.22 -4.08 -39.48
C THR A 16 35.82 -3.59 -39.07
N LEU A 17 34.78 -4.30 -39.52
CA LEU A 17 33.43 -4.22 -38.97
C LEU A 17 33.05 -5.64 -38.55
N ALA A 18 33.55 -6.07 -37.40
CA ALA A 18 33.01 -7.19 -36.64
C ALA A 18 33.65 -7.19 -35.24
N PHE A 19 32.81 -7.10 -34.22
CA PHE A 19 33.11 -7.23 -32.79
C PHE A 19 33.86 -6.08 -32.12
N LEU A 20 33.16 -4.96 -31.97
CA LEU A 20 33.27 -4.19 -30.72
C LEU A 20 32.08 -4.60 -29.83
N PRO A 21 32.29 -5.09 -28.60
CA PRO A 21 31.22 -5.14 -27.63
C PRO A 21 30.79 -3.70 -27.35
N ASN A 22 29.53 -3.37 -27.61
CA ASN A 22 28.92 -2.12 -27.14
C ASN A 22 28.78 -2.21 -25.61
N SER A 23 29.86 -1.93 -24.90
CA SER A 23 29.87 -1.74 -23.46
C SER A 23 30.87 -0.65 -23.11
N PHE A 24 30.43 0.27 -22.26
CA PHE A 24 31.17 1.39 -21.64
C PHE A 24 31.20 2.71 -22.43
N ALA A 25 30.08 3.43 -22.31
CA ALA A 25 30.10 4.87 -22.05
C ALA A 25 29.17 5.15 -20.87
N GLN A 26 29.61 4.77 -19.66
CA GLN A 26 28.94 5.15 -18.41
C GLN A 26 29.99 5.47 -17.34
N GLU A 27 30.88 6.41 -17.66
CA GLU A 27 31.69 7.13 -16.68
C GLU A 27 31.37 8.63 -16.79
N ALA A 28 30.17 8.98 -16.35
CA ALA A 28 29.84 10.30 -15.83
C ALA A 28 28.85 10.03 -14.68
N SER A 29 29.11 10.63 -13.52
CA SER A 29 28.35 10.56 -12.25
C SER A 29 26.91 10.04 -12.40
N PRO A 30 26.43 9.07 -11.60
CA PRO A 30 25.02 8.69 -11.67
C PRO A 30 24.19 9.89 -11.24
N GLU A 31 23.68 10.62 -12.21
CA GLU A 31 22.62 11.58 -11.96
C GLU A 31 21.43 10.74 -11.48
N TYR A 32 20.96 10.97 -10.25
CA TYR A 32 19.77 10.29 -9.72
C TYR A 32 18.53 10.79 -10.48
N VAL A 33 18.35 10.23 -11.67
CA VAL A 33 17.29 10.55 -12.61
C VAL A 33 16.48 9.31 -12.90
N VAL A 34 15.17 9.50 -13.03
CA VAL A 34 14.24 8.47 -13.47
C VAL A 34 14.35 8.34 -14.98
N ARG A 35 14.76 7.16 -15.44
CA ARG A 35 14.90 6.83 -16.86
C ARG A 35 13.61 6.23 -17.40
N GLN A 36 13.19 6.61 -18.59
CA GLN A 36 11.95 6.10 -19.16
C GLN A 36 12.21 5.08 -20.27
N ILE A 37 11.55 3.93 -20.20
CA ILE A 37 11.63 2.88 -21.22
C ILE A 37 10.25 2.65 -21.80
N TYR A 38 10.11 2.74 -23.12
CA TYR A 38 8.93 2.32 -23.85
C TYR A 38 9.20 1.02 -24.61
N PHE A 39 8.53 -0.04 -24.17
CA PHE A 39 8.57 -1.35 -24.81
C PHE A 39 7.36 -1.53 -25.73
N HIS A 40 7.59 -2.02 -26.94
CA HIS A 40 6.50 -2.44 -27.84
C HIS A 40 6.78 -3.78 -28.53
N PRO A 41 5.77 -4.64 -28.72
CA PRO A 41 5.88 -5.87 -29.51
C PRO A 41 6.38 -5.63 -30.95
N SER A 42 6.93 -6.66 -31.58
CA SER A 42 7.59 -6.59 -32.89
C SER A 42 6.65 -6.16 -34.03
N ASP A 43 5.37 -6.45 -33.89
CA ASP A 43 4.27 -6.18 -34.82
C ASP A 43 3.50 -4.89 -34.51
N ARG A 44 3.86 -4.17 -33.44
CA ARG A 44 3.28 -2.86 -33.10
C ARG A 44 4.22 -1.73 -33.44
N GLN A 45 3.62 -0.57 -33.68
CA GLN A 45 4.32 0.71 -33.83
C GLN A 45 3.78 1.66 -32.75
N PRO A 46 4.66 2.39 -32.04
CA PRO A 46 4.23 3.43 -31.12
C PRO A 46 3.28 4.44 -31.81
N SER A 47 2.21 4.86 -31.14
CA SER A 47 1.35 5.93 -31.68
C SER A 47 2.13 7.24 -31.83
N ARG A 48 1.75 8.06 -32.82
CA ARG A 48 2.41 9.33 -33.12
C ARG A 48 2.36 10.35 -31.97
N ASP A 49 1.32 10.29 -31.15
CA ASP A 49 1.06 11.21 -30.03
C ASP A 49 1.41 10.63 -28.66
N MET A 50 1.78 9.35 -28.61
CA MET A 50 2.10 8.63 -27.38
C MET A 50 3.15 9.37 -26.56
N ASP A 51 4.18 9.91 -27.21
CA ASP A 51 5.25 10.59 -26.50
C ASP A 51 4.74 11.79 -25.69
N ALA A 52 3.90 12.60 -26.34
CA ALA A 52 3.27 13.77 -25.73
C ALA A 52 2.34 13.37 -24.58
N ARG A 53 1.60 12.27 -24.72
CA ARG A 53 0.66 11.79 -23.69
C ARG A 53 1.36 11.29 -22.44
N LEU A 54 2.40 10.47 -22.61
CA LEU A 54 3.22 10.01 -21.48
C LEU A 54 3.95 11.18 -20.83
N ASP A 55 4.39 12.15 -21.62
CA ASP A 55 5.02 13.37 -21.12
C ASP A 55 4.09 14.20 -20.23
N VAL A 56 2.82 14.35 -20.62
CA VAL A 56 1.81 15.02 -19.78
C VAL A 56 1.59 14.24 -18.50
N LEU A 57 1.35 12.94 -18.60
CA LEU A 57 1.07 12.07 -17.46
C LEU A 57 2.21 12.07 -16.43
N VAL A 58 3.46 11.95 -16.89
CA VAL A 58 4.63 11.99 -15.99
C VAL A 58 4.84 13.39 -15.42
N ALA A 59 4.56 14.46 -16.18
CA ALA A 59 4.64 15.82 -15.66
C ALA A 59 3.60 16.08 -14.56
N GLU A 60 2.39 15.54 -14.69
CA GLU A 60 1.37 15.59 -13.62
C GLU A 60 1.82 14.84 -12.37
N VAL A 61 2.44 13.66 -12.53
CA VAL A 61 3.00 12.93 -11.38
C VAL A 61 4.14 13.71 -10.73
N GLN A 62 5.03 14.34 -11.51
CA GLN A 62 6.06 15.22 -10.97
C GLN A 62 5.46 16.40 -10.20
N GLN A 63 4.37 16.98 -10.73
CA GLN A 63 3.65 18.08 -10.09
C GLN A 63 3.02 17.63 -8.77
N PHE A 64 2.36 16.47 -8.73
CA PHE A 64 1.81 15.90 -7.51
C PHE A 64 2.87 15.78 -6.41
N TYR A 65 4.01 15.17 -6.71
CA TYR A 65 5.11 15.08 -5.74
C TYR A 65 5.61 16.48 -5.32
N ALA A 66 5.74 17.44 -6.25
CA ALA A 66 6.16 18.80 -5.92
C ALA A 66 5.19 19.54 -5.00
N ASP A 67 3.90 19.43 -5.29
CA ASP A 67 2.80 20.04 -4.53
C ASP A 67 2.74 19.45 -3.13
N GLU A 68 2.91 18.12 -2.99
CA GLU A 68 2.92 17.45 -1.70
C GLU A 68 4.16 17.78 -0.85
N MET A 69 5.33 17.87 -1.45
CA MET A 69 6.55 18.32 -0.75
C MET A 69 6.39 19.76 -0.24
N GLU A 70 5.79 20.65 -1.05
CA GLU A 70 5.50 22.03 -0.65
C GLU A 70 4.43 22.11 0.44
N ARG A 71 3.35 21.32 0.32
CA ARG A 71 2.24 21.25 1.30
C ARG A 71 2.73 20.85 2.69
N HIS A 72 3.70 19.95 2.78
CA HIS A 72 4.28 19.49 4.05
C HIS A 72 5.47 20.34 4.53
N GLY A 73 5.86 21.40 3.80
CA GLY A 73 6.87 22.37 4.23
C GLY A 73 8.32 22.02 3.88
N PHE A 74 8.56 21.03 3.01
CA PHE A 74 9.90 20.61 2.58
C PHE A 74 10.41 21.34 1.32
N GLY A 75 9.72 22.42 0.95
CA GLY A 75 9.97 23.17 -0.27
C GLY A 75 9.48 22.46 -1.52
N ARG A 76 9.28 23.23 -2.60
CA ARG A 76 8.78 22.70 -3.86
C ARG A 76 9.88 21.96 -4.62
N LYS A 77 9.87 20.63 -4.55
CA LYS A 77 10.84 19.76 -5.23
C LYS A 77 10.21 18.42 -5.65
N THR A 78 10.76 17.83 -6.71
CA THR A 78 10.28 16.56 -7.27
C THR A 78 11.44 15.79 -7.88
N PHE A 79 11.19 14.54 -8.26
CA PHE A 79 12.19 13.71 -8.92
C PHE A 79 12.57 14.25 -10.30
N ARG A 80 13.80 13.97 -10.72
CA ARG A 80 14.32 14.38 -12.04
C ARG A 80 14.13 13.29 -13.08
N LEU A 81 13.89 13.69 -14.32
CA LEU A 81 13.88 12.80 -15.48
C LEU A 81 15.21 12.89 -16.22
N GLU A 82 15.60 11.81 -16.90
CA GLU A 82 16.74 11.84 -17.81
C GLU A 82 16.49 12.80 -18.99
N THR A 83 17.46 13.66 -19.26
CA THR A 83 17.41 14.62 -20.38
C THR A 83 18.68 14.55 -21.22
N ASP A 84 18.57 14.87 -22.51
CA ASP A 84 19.72 15.01 -23.39
C ASP A 84 20.51 16.30 -23.09
N ALA A 85 21.60 16.53 -23.85
CA ALA A 85 22.44 17.72 -23.70
C ALA A 85 21.71 19.05 -23.96
N LEU A 86 20.51 19.02 -24.55
CA LEU A 86 19.66 20.18 -24.81
C LEU A 86 18.55 20.33 -23.76
N GLY A 87 18.52 19.47 -22.74
CA GLY A 87 17.50 19.46 -21.70
C GLY A 87 16.17 18.83 -22.15
N LYS A 88 16.12 18.15 -23.30
CA LYS A 88 14.93 17.44 -23.76
C LYS A 88 14.85 16.08 -23.09
N ARG A 89 13.66 15.69 -22.62
CA ARG A 89 13.41 14.37 -22.04
C ARG A 89 13.87 13.24 -22.96
N VAL A 90 14.54 12.26 -22.38
CA VAL A 90 14.97 11.03 -23.06
C VAL A 90 13.98 9.92 -22.74
N ARG A 91 13.50 9.24 -23.79
CA ARG A 91 12.74 8.00 -23.68
C ARG A 91 13.43 6.94 -24.52
N HIS A 92 13.77 5.83 -23.88
CA HIS A 92 14.44 4.71 -24.50
C HIS A 92 13.41 3.76 -25.09
N TYR A 93 13.60 3.36 -26.35
CA TYR A 93 12.66 2.49 -27.04
C TYR A 93 13.21 1.08 -27.15
N VAL A 94 12.42 0.08 -26.74
CA VAL A 94 12.73 -1.33 -26.88
C VAL A 94 11.69 -1.99 -27.77
N LYS A 95 12.13 -2.46 -28.94
CA LYS A 95 11.30 -3.28 -29.82
C LYS A 95 11.44 -4.73 -29.42
N GLY A 96 10.33 -5.32 -29.00
CA GLY A 96 10.24 -6.74 -28.67
C GLY A 96 10.57 -7.64 -29.87
N LYS A 97 11.08 -8.83 -29.60
CA LYS A 97 11.40 -9.88 -30.57
C LYS A 97 10.15 -10.56 -31.10
N PHE A 98 9.11 -10.64 -30.28
CA PHE A 98 7.90 -11.41 -30.58
C PHE A 98 6.71 -10.50 -30.96
N PRO A 99 5.73 -11.00 -31.72
CA PRO A 99 4.47 -10.31 -31.94
C PRO A 99 3.62 -10.23 -30.66
N THR A 100 2.61 -9.35 -30.68
CA THR A 100 1.74 -9.03 -29.53
C THR A 100 1.10 -10.26 -28.88
N ILE A 101 0.77 -11.28 -29.68
CA ILE A 101 0.13 -12.53 -29.22
C ILE A 101 0.99 -13.30 -28.21
N ASP A 102 2.31 -13.29 -28.39
CA ASP A 102 3.24 -14.10 -27.58
C ASP A 102 3.47 -13.54 -26.18
N TYR A 103 3.13 -12.26 -25.99
CA TYR A 103 3.15 -11.61 -24.70
C TYR A 103 1.85 -11.80 -23.90
N ARG A 104 0.79 -12.43 -24.44
CA ARG A 104 -0.51 -12.51 -23.72
C ARG A 104 -0.50 -13.40 -22.47
N THR A 105 0.38 -14.39 -22.39
CA THR A 105 0.38 -15.38 -21.29
C THR A 105 1.38 -15.09 -20.17
N ASP A 106 2.40 -14.27 -20.43
CA ASP A 106 3.47 -13.93 -19.48
C ASP A 106 4.13 -12.60 -19.87
N LYS A 107 3.29 -11.55 -20.01
CA LYS A 107 3.65 -10.28 -20.64
C LYS A 107 4.84 -9.60 -19.96
N ILE A 108 4.70 -9.40 -18.65
CA ILE A 108 5.59 -8.58 -17.83
C ILE A 108 6.97 -9.21 -17.78
N ASN A 109 7.05 -10.50 -17.45
CA ASN A 109 8.34 -11.18 -17.31
C ASN A 109 9.07 -11.29 -18.65
N LYS A 110 8.37 -11.60 -19.75
CA LYS A 110 8.99 -11.65 -21.09
C LYS A 110 9.48 -10.28 -21.55
N ALA A 111 8.66 -9.25 -21.41
CA ALA A 111 9.06 -7.88 -21.77
C ALA A 111 10.25 -7.41 -20.92
N HIS A 112 10.23 -7.65 -19.61
CA HIS A 112 11.36 -7.34 -18.73
C HIS A 112 12.62 -8.12 -19.09
N GLN A 113 12.50 -9.40 -19.45
CA GLN A 113 13.64 -10.19 -19.90
C GLN A 113 14.29 -9.56 -21.13
N GLU A 114 13.49 -9.11 -22.10
CA GLU A 114 14.01 -8.45 -23.30
C GLU A 114 14.57 -7.05 -23.01
N ILE A 115 13.96 -6.27 -22.10
CA ILE A 115 14.50 -4.98 -21.66
C ILE A 115 15.85 -5.17 -20.95
N ASN A 116 15.98 -6.20 -20.12
CA ASN A 116 17.20 -6.56 -19.40
C ASN A 116 18.39 -6.91 -20.33
N GLU A 117 18.14 -7.24 -21.59
CA GLU A 117 19.21 -7.43 -22.58
C GLU A 117 19.87 -6.11 -23.01
N HIS A 118 19.18 -4.98 -22.80
CA HIS A 118 19.61 -3.65 -23.23
C HIS A 118 19.93 -2.70 -22.07
N PHE A 119 19.28 -2.89 -20.92
CA PHE A 119 19.39 -2.01 -19.76
C PHE A 119 19.76 -2.80 -18.52
N ASP A 120 20.64 -2.22 -17.70
CA ASP A 120 20.91 -2.71 -16.36
C ASP A 120 19.73 -2.32 -15.45
N LEU A 121 18.76 -3.23 -15.30
CA LEU A 121 17.65 -3.10 -14.33
C LEU A 121 18.06 -3.53 -12.92
N SER A 122 19.36 -3.66 -12.62
CA SER A 122 19.80 -3.76 -11.23
C SER A 122 19.33 -2.53 -10.46
N GLU A 123 19.26 -2.68 -9.14
CA GLU A 123 18.67 -1.65 -8.29
C GLU A 123 19.29 -0.27 -8.50
N ARG A 124 20.52 -0.16 -9.03
CA ARG A 124 21.31 1.07 -9.21
C ARG A 124 20.60 2.24 -9.88
N PHE A 125 19.62 1.99 -10.76
CA PHE A 125 18.92 3.02 -11.51
C PHE A 125 17.41 2.84 -11.41
N LEU A 126 16.68 3.95 -11.33
CA LEU A 126 15.22 3.93 -11.34
C LEU A 126 14.73 4.06 -12.77
N TYR A 127 14.02 3.02 -13.23
CA TYR A 127 13.33 3.02 -14.51
C TYR A 127 11.85 3.23 -14.32
N LEU A 128 11.22 3.89 -15.29
CA LEU A 128 9.79 3.98 -15.48
C LEU A 128 9.49 3.29 -16.81
N ILE A 129 8.93 2.09 -16.74
CA ILE A 129 8.70 1.25 -17.91
C ILE A 129 7.25 1.43 -18.41
N PHE A 130 7.06 1.44 -19.71
CA PHE A 130 5.76 1.50 -20.38
C PHE A 130 5.70 0.31 -21.35
N ILE A 131 4.68 -0.55 -21.28
CA ILE A 131 4.62 -1.79 -22.08
C ILE A 131 3.37 -1.82 -22.96
N ASP A 132 3.55 -1.53 -24.24
CA ASP A 132 2.49 -1.55 -25.25
C ASP A 132 1.82 -2.95 -25.36
N GLY A 133 0.50 -3.01 -25.53
CA GLY A 133 -0.29 -4.25 -25.59
C GLY A 133 -1.66 -4.05 -26.23
N ASP A 134 -2.45 -5.12 -26.44
CA ASP A 134 -3.77 -5.07 -27.11
C ASP A 134 -4.97 -5.04 -26.13
N ASP A 135 -6.06 -4.39 -26.57
CA ASP A 135 -7.34 -4.13 -25.89
C ASP A 135 -8.11 -5.41 -25.47
N ASN A 136 -7.83 -6.57 -26.08
CA ASN A 136 -8.55 -7.85 -25.84
C ASN A 136 -8.24 -8.52 -24.48
N ILE A 137 -7.71 -7.77 -23.52
CA ILE A 137 -7.38 -8.24 -22.17
C ILE A 137 -8.28 -7.48 -21.18
N LEU A 138 -9.50 -8.00 -21.04
CA LEU A 138 -10.45 -7.92 -19.92
C LEU A 138 -10.38 -6.67 -19.00
N ALA A 139 -11.42 -5.84 -19.09
CA ALA A 139 -12.14 -4.98 -18.12
C ALA A 139 -11.68 -4.72 -16.65
N SER A 140 -10.50 -5.14 -16.16
CA SER A 140 -10.01 -4.78 -14.82
C SER A 140 -8.48 -4.71 -14.66
N SER A 141 -7.67 -5.09 -15.66
CA SER A 141 -6.22 -5.29 -15.50
C SER A 141 -5.30 -4.43 -16.39
N GLN A 142 -5.78 -3.34 -17.00
CA GLN A 142 -5.03 -2.54 -17.99
C GLN A 142 -3.89 -1.68 -17.40
N VAL A 143 -3.86 -1.43 -16.10
CA VAL A 143 -2.86 -0.57 -15.46
C VAL A 143 -2.42 -1.27 -14.18
N GLY A 144 -1.14 -1.60 -14.08
CA GLY A 144 -0.56 -2.22 -12.88
C GLY A 144 0.94 -1.99 -12.82
N GLY A 145 1.53 -2.07 -11.64
CA GLY A 145 2.97 -2.00 -11.50
C GLY A 145 3.46 -2.91 -10.39
N ASN A 146 4.77 -3.07 -10.35
CA ASN A 146 5.44 -3.63 -9.21
C ASN A 146 6.75 -2.86 -9.05
N ALA A 147 6.89 -2.21 -7.90
CA ALA A 147 8.06 -1.46 -7.57
C ALA A 147 8.57 -1.84 -6.18
N SER A 148 9.88 -1.81 -6.02
CA SER A 148 10.50 -1.87 -4.70
C SER A 148 11.68 -0.92 -4.64
N GLY A 149 11.86 -0.29 -3.49
CA GLY A 149 12.89 0.72 -3.28
C GLY A 149 13.70 0.43 -2.03
N GLY A 150 15.01 0.38 -2.21
CA GLY A 150 15.99 0.28 -1.16
C GLY A 150 16.61 1.64 -0.81
N THR A 151 17.58 1.60 0.09
CA THR A 151 18.27 2.78 0.61
C THR A 151 18.99 3.59 -0.47
N PHE A 152 19.59 2.89 -1.43
CA PHE A 152 20.42 3.52 -2.42
C PHE A 152 19.69 3.84 -3.71
N SER A 153 18.65 3.05 -3.97
CA SER A 153 18.15 2.81 -5.29
C SER A 153 16.99 1.79 -5.21
N GLY A 154 16.13 1.79 -6.23
CA GLY A 154 14.93 0.97 -6.30
C GLY A 154 14.57 0.72 -7.75
N PHE A 155 13.88 -0.39 -8.03
CA PHE A 155 13.30 -0.62 -9.34
C PHE A 155 11.81 -0.25 -9.30
N ALA A 156 11.34 0.56 -10.25
CA ALA A 156 9.92 0.74 -10.52
C ALA A 156 9.59 0.02 -11.82
N ASN A 157 9.15 -1.23 -11.75
CA ASN A 157 8.58 -1.87 -12.92
C ASN A 157 7.11 -1.49 -13.02
N ILE A 158 6.87 -0.28 -13.50
CA ILE A 158 5.51 0.14 -13.83
C ILE A 158 5.15 -0.52 -15.15
N THR A 159 3.99 -1.17 -15.24
CA THR A 159 3.50 -1.77 -16.48
C THR A 159 2.20 -1.08 -16.88
N LEU A 160 2.35 -0.05 -17.71
CA LEU A 160 1.19 0.62 -18.29
C LEU A 160 0.81 -0.13 -19.56
N LEU A 161 -0.31 -0.87 -19.52
CA LEU A 161 -0.81 -1.62 -20.65
C LEU A 161 -1.74 -0.72 -21.46
N ASP A 162 -1.44 -0.60 -22.75
CA ASP A 162 -2.27 0.05 -23.78
C ASP A 162 -2.85 1.41 -23.38
N PHE A 163 -2.00 2.44 -23.34
CA PHE A 163 -2.47 3.79 -23.11
C PHE A 163 -3.12 4.43 -24.35
N HIS A 164 -3.02 3.83 -25.54
CA HIS A 164 -3.31 4.53 -26.80
C HIS A 164 -4.79 4.93 -26.97
N LYS A 165 -5.72 4.33 -26.25
CA LYS A 165 -7.18 4.61 -26.35
C LYS A 165 -7.87 4.90 -25.01
N ALA A 166 -7.11 5.31 -24.00
CA ALA A 166 -7.62 5.53 -22.65
C ALA A 166 -8.77 6.56 -22.59
N PRO A 167 -10.00 6.19 -22.17
CA PRO A 167 -10.97 7.18 -21.69
C PRO A 167 -10.43 7.90 -20.45
N GLU A 168 -11.02 9.05 -20.10
CA GLU A 168 -10.59 9.89 -18.97
C GLU A 168 -10.46 9.12 -17.64
N THR A 169 -11.30 8.12 -17.42
CA THR A 169 -11.24 7.22 -16.26
C THR A 169 -9.97 6.35 -16.22
N LEU A 170 -9.49 5.88 -17.39
CA LEU A 170 -8.26 5.09 -17.47
C LEU A 170 -7.01 5.96 -17.31
N TYR A 171 -7.09 7.24 -17.70
CA TYR A 171 -6.02 8.21 -17.49
C TYR A 171 -5.73 8.40 -16.00
N ARG A 172 -6.78 8.60 -15.18
CA ARG A 172 -6.63 8.82 -13.74
C ARG A 172 -6.10 7.58 -13.02
N ARG A 173 -6.54 6.39 -13.44
CA ARG A 173 -5.95 5.13 -12.96
C ARG A 173 -4.46 5.05 -13.27
N ALA A 174 -4.05 5.40 -14.49
CA ALA A 174 -2.64 5.41 -14.87
C ALA A 174 -1.81 6.40 -14.06
N PHE A 175 -2.34 7.60 -13.79
CA PHE A 175 -1.71 8.57 -12.90
C PHE A 175 -1.48 7.97 -11.50
N ASN A 176 -2.54 7.43 -10.87
CA ASN A 176 -2.46 6.85 -9.53
C ASN A 176 -1.45 5.69 -9.48
N THR A 177 -1.48 4.80 -10.47
CA THR A 177 -0.52 3.69 -10.53
C THR A 177 0.92 4.20 -10.71
N ILE A 178 1.17 5.17 -11.59
CA ILE A 178 2.53 5.71 -11.74
C ILE A 178 3.01 6.35 -10.44
N ALA A 179 2.17 7.19 -9.83
CA ALA A 179 2.52 7.88 -8.60
C ALA A 179 2.79 6.91 -7.45
N HIS A 180 1.94 5.88 -7.27
CA HIS A 180 2.07 4.84 -6.24
C HIS A 180 3.36 4.02 -6.42
N GLU A 181 3.60 3.49 -7.61
CA GLU A 181 4.73 2.60 -7.86
C GLU A 181 6.06 3.37 -7.90
N LEU A 182 6.08 4.61 -8.39
CA LEU A 182 7.25 5.47 -8.20
C LEU A 182 7.51 5.72 -6.71
N GLY A 183 6.45 5.85 -5.90
CA GLY A 183 6.58 5.96 -4.45
C GLY A 183 7.32 4.78 -3.85
N HIS A 184 6.92 3.55 -4.21
CA HIS A 184 7.64 2.35 -3.82
C HIS A 184 9.08 2.33 -4.30
N ALA A 185 9.36 2.74 -5.54
CA ALA A 185 10.73 2.82 -6.06
C ALA A 185 11.59 3.89 -5.36
N PHE A 186 10.97 4.94 -4.83
CA PHE A 186 11.61 5.88 -3.91
C PHE A 186 11.71 5.34 -2.48
N GLY A 187 11.29 4.10 -2.20
CA GLY A 187 11.36 3.48 -0.88
C GLY A 187 10.23 3.86 0.06
N LEU A 188 9.11 4.36 -0.45
CA LEU A 188 7.88 4.50 0.34
C LEU A 188 7.23 3.13 0.57
N LEU A 189 6.77 2.93 1.80
CA LEU A 189 6.01 1.75 2.20
C LEU A 189 4.51 2.07 2.15
N HIS A 190 3.69 1.03 2.20
CA HIS A 190 2.25 1.21 2.32
C HIS A 190 1.89 1.96 3.61
N ASP A 191 0.94 2.89 3.47
CA ASP A 191 0.47 3.75 4.54
C ASP A 191 -1.06 3.78 4.52
N PHE A 192 -1.67 2.93 5.35
CA PHE A 192 -3.12 2.73 5.40
C PHE A 192 -3.83 3.59 6.46
N ARG A 193 -3.11 4.54 7.08
CA ARG A 193 -3.66 5.38 8.15
C ARG A 193 -4.70 6.39 7.64
N ASP A 194 -4.64 6.70 6.34
CA ASP A 194 -5.65 7.50 5.64
C ASP A 194 -5.80 6.96 4.21
N ASP A 195 -7.03 6.62 3.81
CA ASP A 195 -7.32 6.11 2.46
C ASP A 195 -7.09 7.17 1.36
N ARG A 196 -6.86 8.44 1.72
CA ARG A 196 -6.48 9.48 0.76
C ARG A 196 -4.99 9.44 0.42
N TYR A 197 -4.18 8.70 1.18
CA TYR A 197 -2.76 8.60 0.90
C TYR A 197 -2.49 7.80 -0.37
N MET A 198 -1.56 8.28 -1.19
CA MET A 198 -1.12 7.67 -2.46
C MET A 198 -0.57 6.25 -2.24
N MET A 199 0.07 6.03 -1.09
CA MET A 199 0.58 4.71 -0.70
C MET A 199 -0.45 3.86 0.04
N SER A 200 -1.72 4.22 -0.04
CA SER A 200 -2.85 3.38 0.38
C SER A 200 -3.51 2.72 -0.84
N TYR A 201 -4.41 1.76 -0.61
CA TYR A 201 -5.30 1.22 -1.64
C TYR A 201 -6.69 1.88 -1.58
N GLY A 202 -6.73 3.16 -1.20
CA GLY A 202 -7.97 3.90 -1.11
C GLY A 202 -8.66 4.08 -2.47
N PRO A 203 -9.93 4.52 -2.46
CA PRO A 203 -10.71 4.72 -3.69
C PRO A 203 -9.99 5.70 -4.62
N GLU A 204 -9.85 5.35 -5.90
CA GLU A 204 -9.08 6.14 -6.87
C GLU A 204 -9.44 7.64 -6.80
N GLU A 205 -10.73 7.97 -6.64
CA GLU A 205 -11.32 9.33 -6.52
C GLU A 205 -10.83 10.17 -5.34
N LEU A 206 -10.34 9.52 -4.28
CA LEU A 206 -9.94 10.18 -3.03
C LEU A 206 -8.42 10.15 -2.80
N THR A 207 -7.71 9.29 -3.53
CA THR A 207 -6.26 9.11 -3.40
C THR A 207 -5.50 10.26 -4.05
N ASP A 208 -5.14 11.28 -3.28
CA ASP A 208 -4.57 12.54 -3.78
C ASP A 208 -3.49 13.16 -2.90
N GLN A 209 -2.96 12.44 -1.90
CA GLN A 209 -2.03 12.99 -0.91
C GLN A 209 -0.85 12.06 -0.60
N LEU A 210 0.30 12.60 -0.22
CA LEU A 210 1.32 11.91 0.56
C LEU A 210 1.08 12.14 2.05
N SER A 211 1.43 11.14 2.88
CA SER A 211 1.53 11.37 4.32
C SER A 211 2.74 12.24 4.64
N TYR A 212 2.73 12.91 5.80
CA TYR A 212 3.88 13.68 6.26
C TYR A 212 5.14 12.79 6.35
N CYS A 213 4.99 11.54 6.82
CA CYS A 213 6.08 10.57 6.90
C CYS A 213 6.72 10.30 5.53
N ALA A 214 5.90 10.15 4.50
CA ALA A 214 6.36 9.93 3.14
C ALA A 214 7.10 11.17 2.60
N ALA A 215 6.51 12.37 2.75
CA ALA A 215 7.13 13.61 2.30
C ALA A 215 8.48 13.88 3.01
N GLU A 216 8.54 13.67 4.32
CA GLU A 216 9.77 13.83 5.10
C GLU A 216 10.85 12.81 4.71
N TRP A 217 10.50 11.57 4.36
CA TRP A 217 11.47 10.63 3.79
C TRP A 217 12.01 11.13 2.44
N LEU A 218 11.13 11.60 1.56
CA LEU A 218 11.51 12.14 0.26
C LEU A 218 12.37 13.41 0.38
N ASP A 219 12.25 14.14 1.49
CA ASP A 219 13.02 15.36 1.76
C ASP A 219 14.53 15.13 1.73
N VAL A 220 14.99 13.95 2.15
CA VAL A 220 16.41 13.54 2.11
C VAL A 220 16.70 12.50 1.01
N HIS A 221 15.69 12.11 0.23
CA HIS A 221 15.84 11.12 -0.82
C HIS A 221 16.60 11.68 -2.02
N ARG A 222 17.46 10.85 -2.62
CA ARG A 222 18.47 11.27 -3.60
C ARG A 222 17.90 11.65 -4.96
N TYR A 223 16.75 11.08 -5.31
CA TYR A 223 16.05 11.47 -6.53
C TYR A 223 15.42 12.87 -6.41
N PHE A 224 15.26 13.39 -5.18
CA PHE A 224 14.66 14.69 -4.89
C PHE A 224 15.71 15.76 -4.53
N ASN A 225 16.97 15.37 -4.30
CA ASN A 225 18.04 16.27 -3.85
C ASN A 225 19.35 16.04 -4.61
N THR A 226 20.02 17.13 -5.02
CA THR A 226 21.14 17.09 -5.97
C THR A 226 22.53 17.09 -5.33
N THR A 227 22.63 17.24 -4.01
CA THR A 227 23.90 17.28 -3.28
C THR A 227 24.14 15.97 -2.53
N HIS A 228 25.32 15.38 -2.72
CA HIS A 228 25.66 14.08 -2.14
C HIS A 228 26.91 14.12 -1.27
N ASN A 229 26.81 13.51 -0.09
CA ASN A 229 27.90 12.78 0.54
C ASN A 229 27.51 11.30 0.60
N ALA A 230 28.50 10.41 0.39
CA ALA A 230 28.29 8.97 0.37
C ALA A 230 28.23 8.37 1.79
N PHE A 231 27.63 7.18 1.86
CA PHE A 231 27.62 6.17 2.95
C PHE A 231 28.28 6.59 4.28
N GLY A 232 27.43 6.88 5.26
CA GLY A 232 27.76 6.94 6.67
C GLY A 232 27.82 5.58 7.35
N GLU A 233 28.19 5.56 8.63
CA GLU A 233 28.09 4.36 9.46
C GLU A 233 26.63 3.89 9.62
N VAL A 234 26.39 2.62 9.95
CA VAL A 234 25.02 2.14 10.21
C VAL A 234 24.57 2.60 11.61
N PRO A 235 23.34 3.11 11.80
CA PRO A 235 22.86 3.48 13.12
C PRO A 235 22.86 2.29 14.07
N THR A 236 23.18 2.54 15.33
CA THR A 236 22.87 1.58 16.39
C THR A 236 21.42 1.77 16.82
N ILE A 237 20.69 0.66 16.94
CA ILE A 237 19.29 0.65 17.33
C ILE A 237 19.10 -0.44 18.37
N GLU A 238 18.60 -0.03 19.54
CA GLU A 238 18.25 -0.88 20.67
C GLU A 238 16.79 -0.64 21.06
N MET A 239 15.98 -1.70 21.10
CA MET A 239 14.61 -1.63 21.63
C MET A 239 14.66 -1.87 23.14
N LEU A 240 14.06 -0.96 23.90
CA LEU A 240 13.79 -1.17 25.32
C LEU A 240 12.58 -2.10 25.49
N PRO A 241 12.43 -2.80 26.63
CA PRO A 241 11.30 -3.71 26.84
C PRO A 241 9.97 -3.02 26.51
N PRO A 242 9.18 -3.56 25.57
CA PRO A 242 7.87 -3.00 25.26
C PRO A 242 6.95 -3.13 26.47
N SER A 243 5.99 -2.22 26.59
CA SER A 243 5.09 -2.17 27.75
C SER A 243 3.66 -1.87 27.36
N PHE A 244 2.73 -2.49 28.06
CA PHE A 244 1.32 -2.12 28.03
C PHE A 244 1.11 -0.79 28.74
N VAL A 245 0.37 0.11 28.11
CA VAL A 245 0.09 1.46 28.65
C VAL A 245 -1.33 1.53 29.21
N SER A 246 -2.32 1.14 28.41
CA SER A 246 -3.73 1.29 28.74
C SER A 246 -4.62 0.43 27.83
N THR A 247 -5.83 0.19 28.29
CA THR A 247 -6.88 -0.45 27.49
C THR A 247 -7.54 0.53 26.52
N PRO A 248 -7.97 0.07 25.32
CA PRO A 248 -7.62 -1.22 24.75
C PRO A 248 -6.24 -1.18 24.10
N ASN A 249 -5.41 -2.15 24.47
CA ASN A 249 -4.25 -2.63 23.71
C ASN A 249 -3.18 -1.61 23.34
N THR A 250 -3.10 -0.54 24.12
CA THR A 250 -2.13 0.51 23.86
C THR A 250 -0.76 0.00 24.27
N VAL A 251 0.09 -0.30 23.28
CA VAL A 251 1.46 -0.76 23.51
C VAL A 251 2.42 0.38 23.24
N ARG A 252 3.39 0.52 24.14
CA ARG A 252 4.51 1.44 24.00
C ARG A 252 5.76 0.70 23.58
N PHE A 253 6.36 1.19 22.51
CA PHE A 253 7.71 0.82 22.08
C PHE A 253 8.65 1.99 22.31
N GLN A 254 9.82 1.71 22.85
CA GLN A 254 10.88 2.69 23.02
C GLN A 254 12.16 2.20 22.37
N PHE A 255 12.82 3.09 21.64
CA PHE A 255 14.05 2.76 20.91
C PHE A 255 15.13 3.78 21.23
N LYS A 256 16.31 3.31 21.63
CA LYS A 256 17.52 4.11 21.66
C LYS A 256 18.20 4.01 20.30
N ILE A 257 18.51 5.15 19.71
CA ILE A 257 19.06 5.25 18.37
C ILE A 257 20.27 6.16 18.40
N THR A 258 21.40 5.71 17.83
CA THR A 258 22.57 6.57 17.62
C THR A 258 23.08 6.47 16.19
N HIS A 259 23.53 7.60 15.65
CA HIS A 259 24.16 7.71 14.34
C HIS A 259 25.19 8.85 14.36
N SER A 260 26.39 8.60 13.84
CA SER A 260 27.49 9.58 13.84
C SER A 260 27.18 10.79 12.97
N ASP A 261 26.57 10.58 11.81
CA ASP A 261 26.23 11.64 10.85
C ASP A 261 24.91 12.40 11.13
N GLY A 262 24.09 11.91 12.05
CA GLY A 262 22.78 12.49 12.39
C GLY A 262 21.59 11.70 11.85
N LEU A 263 20.47 11.82 12.57
CA LEU A 263 19.21 11.14 12.29
C LEU A 263 18.20 12.13 11.72
N HIS A 264 17.38 11.66 10.77
CA HIS A 264 16.35 12.45 10.10
C HIS A 264 14.94 11.97 10.39
N GLN A 265 14.69 10.67 10.36
CA GLN A 265 13.36 10.11 10.64
C GLN A 265 13.45 8.69 11.21
N ALA A 266 12.50 8.29 12.04
CA ALA A 266 12.25 6.89 12.36
C ALA A 266 10.82 6.49 11.99
N GLN A 267 10.65 5.28 11.49
CA GLN A 267 9.38 4.69 11.07
C GLN A 267 9.17 3.38 11.84
N LEU A 268 8.04 3.27 12.55
CA LEU A 268 7.59 2.03 13.15
C LEU A 268 6.71 1.29 12.15
N LEU A 269 7.06 0.04 11.87
CA LEU A 269 6.39 -0.80 10.92
C LEU A 269 5.98 -2.12 11.56
N THR A 270 4.94 -2.75 11.01
CA THR A 270 4.50 -4.07 11.45
C THR A 270 3.98 -4.91 10.28
N ASN A 271 3.81 -6.20 10.51
CA ASN A 271 3.09 -7.12 9.64
C ASN A 271 1.62 -7.20 10.09
N SER A 272 0.82 -6.18 9.81
CA SER A 272 -0.62 -6.27 10.09
C SER A 272 -1.43 -5.49 9.08
N PHE A 273 -1.84 -6.18 8.01
CA PHE A 273 -3.09 -5.85 7.33
C PHE A 273 -3.63 -7.06 6.55
N SER A 274 -4.81 -7.56 6.92
CA SER A 274 -5.55 -8.55 6.12
C SER A 274 -6.75 -7.87 5.44
N TRP A 275 -6.64 -7.66 4.13
CA TRP A 275 -7.76 -7.20 3.30
C TRP A 275 -8.89 -8.26 3.32
N PRO A 276 -10.18 -7.86 3.38
CA PRO A 276 -11.26 -8.81 3.20
C PRO A 276 -11.18 -9.43 1.79
N GLY A 277 -11.00 -10.75 1.72
CA GLY A 277 -11.08 -11.53 0.47
C GLY A 277 -9.75 -11.83 -0.23
N ASN A 278 -8.60 -11.41 0.31
CA ASN A 278 -7.30 -11.76 -0.28
C ASN A 278 -6.33 -12.30 0.79
N PRO A 279 -6.20 -13.63 0.92
CA PRO A 279 -5.17 -14.21 1.77
C PRO A 279 -3.84 -14.08 1.02
N VAL A 280 -2.80 -13.61 1.71
CA VAL A 280 -1.41 -13.56 1.21
C VAL A 280 -1.06 -12.34 0.35
N PHE A 281 -0.96 -11.17 0.97
CA PHE A 281 0.13 -10.25 0.65
C PHE A 281 0.61 -9.67 1.99
N ASP A 282 1.86 -9.93 2.35
CA ASP A 282 2.52 -9.47 3.58
C ASP A 282 3.43 -8.27 3.26
N PRO A 283 2.90 -7.07 2.93
CA PRO A 283 3.74 -5.89 2.96
C PRO A 283 3.80 -5.39 4.40
N THR A 284 5.00 -5.27 4.94
CA THR A 284 5.27 -4.46 6.12
C THR A 284 4.63 -3.08 5.94
N THR A 285 3.72 -2.68 6.84
CA THR A 285 2.95 -1.44 6.77
C THR A 285 3.49 -0.39 7.74
N LEU A 286 3.34 0.89 7.39
CA LEU A 286 3.73 2.00 8.26
C LEU A 286 2.67 2.25 9.34
N LEU A 287 3.04 2.09 10.62
CA LEU A 287 2.19 2.42 11.77
C LEU A 287 2.34 3.87 12.20
N ASP A 288 3.58 4.34 12.33
CA ASP A 288 3.86 5.71 12.74
C ASP A 288 5.28 6.13 12.31
N CYS A 289 5.53 7.44 12.29
CA CYS A 289 6.88 7.97 12.14
C CYS A 289 7.17 9.11 13.14
N LYS A 290 8.46 9.39 13.33
CA LYS A 290 8.95 10.51 14.12
C LYS A 290 10.07 11.22 13.37
N SER A 291 9.93 12.54 13.22
CA SER A 291 11.01 13.43 12.81
C SER A 291 12.14 13.42 13.84
N LEU A 292 13.37 13.31 13.39
CA LEU A 292 14.57 13.31 14.22
C LEU A 292 15.49 14.45 13.79
N ASN A 293 16.18 15.05 14.76
CA ASN A 293 17.21 16.05 14.50
C ASN A 293 18.28 15.96 15.60
N ALA A 294 18.89 14.78 15.70
CA ALA A 294 19.88 14.45 16.72
C ALA A 294 20.80 13.33 16.25
N ASN A 295 21.99 13.24 16.84
CA ASN A 295 22.91 12.13 16.62
C ASN A 295 22.65 10.95 17.58
N ASN A 296 21.95 11.22 18.68
CA ASN A 296 21.56 10.22 19.68
C ASN A 296 20.22 10.63 20.29
N THR A 297 19.26 9.73 20.35
CA THR A 297 17.95 9.98 20.93
C THR A 297 17.29 8.70 21.43
N THR A 298 16.36 8.84 22.36
CA THR A 298 15.38 7.81 22.70
C THR A 298 14.03 8.25 22.18
N ILE A 299 13.43 7.47 21.31
CA ILE A 299 12.11 7.75 20.75
C ILE A 299 11.07 6.78 21.29
N GLU A 300 9.83 7.25 21.30
CA GLU A 300 8.68 6.50 21.77
C GLU A 300 7.60 6.45 20.69
N PHE A 301 7.07 5.26 20.47
CA PHE A 301 5.86 5.00 19.71
C PHE A 301 4.82 4.39 20.61
N VAL A 302 3.59 4.87 20.50
CA VAL A 302 2.43 4.34 21.22
C VAL A 302 1.39 3.99 20.17
N THR A 303 0.94 2.74 20.14
CA THR A 303 0.00 2.26 19.12
C THR A 303 -1.01 1.28 19.71
N THR A 304 -2.22 1.31 19.14
CA THR A 304 -3.29 0.32 19.36
C THR A 304 -3.46 -0.59 18.13
N GLU A 305 -2.70 -0.36 17.06
CA GLU A 305 -2.87 -0.99 15.74
C GLU A 305 -2.05 -2.29 15.55
N LEU A 306 -1.43 -2.78 16.63
CA LEU A 306 -0.82 -4.11 16.60
C LEU A 306 -1.92 -5.16 16.47
N ALA A 307 -1.85 -5.97 15.42
CA ALA A 307 -2.64 -7.19 15.40
C ALA A 307 -2.07 -8.14 16.45
N LEU A 308 -2.92 -8.95 17.10
CA LEU A 308 -2.41 -10.00 18.00
C LEU A 308 -1.51 -11.02 17.28
N ALA A 309 -1.70 -11.18 15.97
CA ALA A 309 -0.83 -12.01 15.14
C ALA A 309 0.51 -11.34 14.77
N SER A 310 0.77 -10.11 15.21
CA SER A 310 2.04 -9.43 14.94
C SER A 310 3.16 -10.08 15.74
N GLU A 311 3.93 -10.94 15.09
CA GLU A 311 5.09 -11.63 15.69
C GLU A 311 6.30 -10.70 15.88
N TYR A 312 6.31 -9.54 15.21
CA TYR A 312 7.40 -8.59 15.27
C TYR A 312 6.97 -7.15 14.94
N VAL A 313 7.80 -6.20 15.35
CA VAL A 313 7.85 -4.85 14.76
C VAL A 313 9.16 -4.64 14.02
N VAL A 314 9.16 -3.73 13.06
CA VAL A 314 10.39 -3.25 12.42
C VAL A 314 10.53 -1.77 12.71
N LEU A 315 11.70 -1.37 13.20
CA LEU A 315 12.09 0.03 13.22
C LEU A 315 12.96 0.31 12.00
N ARG A 316 12.48 1.19 11.11
CA ARG A 316 13.28 1.73 10.00
C ARG A 316 13.74 3.13 10.37
N VAL A 317 15.05 3.32 10.47
CA VAL A 317 15.68 4.60 10.81
C VAL A 317 16.34 5.18 9.58
N ILE A 318 16.06 6.44 9.30
CA ILE A 318 16.57 7.23 8.18
C ILE A 318 17.57 8.26 8.72
N ASP A 319 18.74 8.35 8.10
CA ASP A 319 19.76 9.36 8.37
C ASP A 319 19.58 10.63 7.51
N VAL A 320 20.34 11.67 7.84
CA VAL A 320 20.32 12.97 7.13
C VAL A 320 20.86 12.93 5.70
N HIS A 321 21.41 11.80 5.27
CA HIS A 321 21.95 11.56 3.93
C HIS A 321 21.01 10.71 3.06
N GLY A 322 19.80 10.42 3.55
CA GLY A 322 18.82 9.61 2.85
C GLY A 322 19.20 8.13 2.83
N ASN A 323 19.96 7.66 3.82
CA ASN A 323 20.14 6.23 4.04
C ASN A 323 19.15 5.73 5.09
N PHE A 324 18.63 4.51 4.95
CA PHE A 324 17.85 3.88 6.00
C PHE A 324 18.37 2.50 6.38
N THR A 325 18.13 2.15 7.64
CA THR A 325 18.40 0.84 8.24
C THR A 325 17.13 0.33 8.90
N GLY A 326 16.67 -0.85 8.49
CA GLY A 326 15.56 -1.56 9.13
C GLY A 326 16.09 -2.60 10.14
N ARG A 327 15.52 -2.64 11.34
CA ARG A 327 15.73 -3.73 12.30
C ARG A 327 14.43 -4.32 12.76
N ARG A 328 14.33 -5.65 12.67
CA ARG A 328 13.20 -6.44 13.17
C ARG A 328 13.40 -6.79 14.64
N PHE A 329 12.34 -6.66 15.43
CA PHE A 329 12.27 -7.01 16.84
C PHE A 329 11.09 -7.95 17.07
N SER A 330 11.36 -9.18 17.49
CA SER A 330 10.31 -10.13 17.85
C SER A 330 9.54 -9.66 19.07
N LEU A 331 8.23 -9.88 19.07
CA LEU A 331 7.34 -9.60 20.18
C LEU A 331 6.95 -10.89 20.88
N ASP A 332 6.92 -10.85 22.21
CA ASP A 332 6.24 -11.84 23.04
C ASP A 332 4.89 -11.23 23.45
N ILE A 333 3.87 -11.44 22.61
CA ILE A 333 2.53 -10.87 22.77
C ILE A 333 1.89 -11.34 24.08
N ASP A 334 2.09 -12.60 24.48
CA ASP A 334 1.56 -13.15 25.72
C ASP A 334 2.13 -12.42 26.95
N SER A 335 3.41 -12.07 26.93
CA SER A 335 4.03 -11.28 27.99
C SER A 335 3.58 -9.81 28.01
N LEU A 336 3.17 -9.27 26.86
CA LEU A 336 2.74 -7.88 26.71
C LEU A 336 1.31 -7.65 27.16
N PHE A 337 0.46 -8.67 27.06
CA PHE A 337 -0.94 -8.60 27.44
C PHE A 337 -1.26 -9.67 28.49
N PRO A 338 -0.86 -9.45 29.76
CA PRO A 338 -1.02 -10.44 30.84
C PRO A 338 -2.48 -10.67 31.26
N ASP A 339 -3.47 -9.99 30.65
CA ASP A 339 -4.88 -10.12 30.99
C ASP A 339 -5.49 -11.42 30.40
N SER A 340 -5.15 -12.54 31.03
CA SER A 340 -5.81 -13.85 30.86
C SER A 340 -7.19 -13.92 31.53
N GLU A 341 -7.82 -12.77 31.81
CA GLU A 341 -9.12 -12.71 32.48
C GLU A 341 -10.20 -13.28 31.56
N LEU A 342 -11.03 -14.17 32.09
CA LEU A 342 -12.12 -14.79 31.34
C LEU A 342 -13.20 -13.77 31.00
N VAL A 343 -13.63 -13.77 29.75
CA VAL A 343 -14.77 -12.98 29.27
C VAL A 343 -16.04 -13.81 29.37
N LEU A 344 -17.05 -13.26 30.04
CA LEU A 344 -18.35 -13.90 30.15
C LEU A 344 -19.15 -13.67 28.86
N ILE A 345 -19.43 -14.76 28.13
CA ILE A 345 -20.29 -14.74 26.94
C ILE A 345 -21.45 -15.71 27.18
N PRO A 346 -22.60 -15.23 27.70
CA PRO A 346 -23.73 -16.08 28.07
C PRO A 346 -24.39 -16.78 26.87
N ASP A 347 -24.38 -16.13 25.70
CA ASP A 347 -24.94 -16.69 24.46
C ASP A 347 -23.98 -17.73 23.86
N ALA A 348 -24.37 -19.00 23.91
CA ALA A 348 -23.54 -20.10 23.42
C ALA A 348 -23.29 -20.05 21.90
N ASN A 349 -24.20 -19.47 21.11
CA ASN A 349 -24.01 -19.31 19.67
C ASN A 349 -23.01 -18.20 19.39
N LEU A 350 -23.08 -17.09 20.14
CA LEU A 350 -22.08 -16.03 20.06
C LEU A 350 -20.69 -16.55 20.47
N ALA A 351 -20.60 -17.26 21.60
CA ALA A 351 -19.34 -17.83 22.05
C ALA A 351 -18.76 -18.83 21.03
N THR A 352 -19.61 -19.55 20.29
CA THR A 352 -19.19 -20.44 19.21
C THR A 352 -18.70 -19.66 18.00
N ALA A 353 -19.41 -18.60 17.60
CA ALA A 353 -19.00 -17.72 16.51
C ALA A 353 -17.65 -17.06 16.81
N ILE A 354 -17.48 -16.50 18.02
CA ILE A 354 -16.22 -15.90 18.45
C ILE A 354 -15.07 -16.90 18.32
N ARG A 355 -15.15 -18.07 18.98
CA ARG A 355 -14.08 -19.09 18.91
C ARG A 355 -13.69 -19.44 17.48
N LYS A 356 -14.68 -19.58 16.59
CA LYS A 356 -14.44 -19.91 15.18
C LYS A 356 -13.71 -18.79 14.43
N ASN A 357 -13.96 -17.52 14.76
CA ASN A 357 -13.34 -16.38 14.07
C ASN A 357 -11.90 -16.09 14.56
N ILE A 358 -11.49 -16.64 15.70
CA ILE A 358 -10.13 -16.54 16.26
C ILE A 358 -9.46 -17.91 16.42
N ASP A 359 -9.92 -18.92 15.69
CA ASP A 359 -9.35 -20.28 15.63
C ASP A 359 -9.13 -20.98 16.99
N LEU A 360 -9.97 -20.67 17.99
CA LEU A 360 -9.97 -21.36 19.27
C LEU A 360 -10.69 -22.71 19.19
N ALA A 361 -10.15 -23.71 19.90
CA ALA A 361 -10.77 -25.02 19.98
C ALA A 361 -12.17 -24.94 20.63
N PRO A 362 -13.16 -25.74 20.18
CA PRO A 362 -14.50 -25.74 20.75
C PRO A 362 -14.49 -25.95 22.27
N GLY A 363 -15.24 -25.12 22.99
CA GLY A 363 -15.33 -25.19 24.45
C GLY A 363 -14.16 -24.56 25.22
N SER A 364 -13.12 -24.08 24.54
CA SER A 364 -12.03 -23.34 25.19
C SER A 364 -12.57 -22.07 25.88
N PRO A 365 -12.00 -21.68 27.03
CA PRO A 365 -12.29 -20.38 27.61
C PRO A 365 -11.95 -19.28 26.60
N ILE A 366 -12.69 -18.17 26.67
CA ILE A 366 -12.41 -16.96 25.91
C ILE A 366 -11.93 -15.93 26.93
N THR A 367 -10.73 -15.39 26.72
CA THR A 367 -10.09 -14.40 27.58
C THR A 367 -10.25 -12.99 26.99
N LYS A 368 -9.93 -11.97 27.78
CA LYS A 368 -9.85 -10.58 27.27
C LYS A 368 -8.84 -10.51 26.13
N LEU A 369 -7.68 -11.16 26.28
CA LEU A 369 -6.68 -11.27 25.22
C LEU A 369 -7.28 -11.86 23.94
N ASP A 370 -8.00 -12.98 24.02
CA ASP A 370 -8.66 -13.59 22.85
C ASP A 370 -9.60 -12.60 22.13
N MET A 371 -10.35 -11.80 22.89
CA MET A 371 -11.26 -10.79 22.33
C MET A 371 -10.53 -9.67 21.60
N LEU A 372 -9.28 -9.36 21.94
CA LEU A 372 -8.48 -8.38 21.21
C LEU A 372 -8.09 -8.88 19.81
N GLY A 373 -8.07 -10.19 19.61
CA GLY A 373 -7.79 -10.84 18.32
C GLY A 373 -8.99 -10.88 17.40
N LEU A 374 -10.18 -10.61 17.94
CA LEU A 374 -11.43 -10.62 17.20
C LEU A 374 -11.58 -9.32 16.39
N GLY A 375 -10.89 -9.24 15.24
CA GLY A 375 -11.02 -8.13 14.30
C GLY A 375 -12.24 -8.23 13.38
N ARG A 376 -12.77 -9.45 13.21
CA ARG A 376 -13.96 -9.74 12.41
C ARG A 376 -14.82 -10.77 13.12
N LEU A 377 -16.14 -10.59 13.05
CA LEU A 377 -17.10 -11.54 13.57
C LEU A 377 -18.17 -11.83 12.52
N TYR A 378 -18.26 -13.08 12.11
CA TYR A 378 -19.39 -13.61 11.34
C TYR A 378 -19.85 -14.95 11.90
N ASP A 379 -21.13 -15.25 11.77
CA ASP A 379 -21.72 -16.49 12.29
C ASP A 379 -21.90 -17.60 11.22
N SER A 380 -21.84 -17.28 9.92
CA SER A 380 -21.96 -18.25 8.81
C SER A 380 -20.70 -18.53 7.99
N GLY A 381 -19.59 -17.84 8.24
CA GLY A 381 -18.47 -17.79 7.29
C GLY A 381 -18.55 -16.54 6.39
N PRO A 382 -17.46 -16.16 5.69
CA PRO A 382 -17.46 -15.00 4.81
C PRO A 382 -18.37 -15.28 3.60
N HIS A 383 -19.60 -14.79 3.62
CA HIS A 383 -20.52 -14.99 2.51
C HIS A 383 -20.31 -13.94 1.42
N VAL A 384 -20.15 -14.46 0.20
CA VAL A 384 -20.18 -13.73 -1.06
C VAL A 384 -21.54 -13.04 -1.20
N ILE A 385 -21.48 -11.77 -1.55
CA ILE A 385 -22.54 -10.74 -1.68
C ILE A 385 -23.70 -11.08 -2.65
N ASP A 386 -23.83 -12.32 -3.11
CA ASP A 386 -24.84 -12.73 -4.08
C ASP A 386 -25.66 -13.92 -3.56
N SER A 387 -26.69 -13.65 -2.75
CA SER A 387 -28.04 -14.24 -2.89
C SER A 387 -28.95 -13.97 -1.68
N PHE A 388 -30.11 -13.36 -1.97
CA PHE A 388 -31.30 -13.33 -1.11
C PHE A 388 -31.82 -14.77 -0.80
N PRO A 389 -32.64 -14.95 0.26
CA PRO A 389 -32.40 -15.95 1.29
C PRO A 389 -32.70 -17.38 0.84
N ARG A 390 -31.78 -18.30 1.18
CA ARG A 390 -32.11 -19.71 1.37
C ARG A 390 -32.40 -19.91 2.85
N ASP A 391 -33.34 -20.81 3.15
CA ASP A 391 -33.68 -21.32 4.49
C ASP A 391 -32.43 -21.79 5.25
N HIS A 392 -31.67 -20.85 5.80
CA HIS A 392 -30.65 -21.13 6.78
C HIS A 392 -31.38 -21.27 8.12
N PRO A 393 -31.08 -22.32 8.91
CA PRO A 393 -31.65 -22.44 10.24
C PRO A 393 -31.35 -21.16 11.02
N GLU A 394 -32.36 -20.55 11.62
CA GLU A 394 -32.21 -19.33 12.43
C GLU A 394 -30.99 -19.47 13.34
N LYS A 395 -30.01 -18.60 13.14
CA LYS A 395 -28.84 -18.53 14.00
C LYS A 395 -29.35 -17.83 15.25
N GLN A 396 -29.32 -18.52 16.38
CA GLN A 396 -30.11 -18.09 17.54
C GLN A 396 -29.32 -17.17 18.47
N ILE A 397 -28.46 -16.29 17.93
CA ILE A 397 -27.77 -15.29 18.76
C ILE A 397 -28.81 -14.25 19.21
N LYS A 398 -28.87 -14.02 20.51
CA LYS A 398 -29.84 -13.13 21.17
C LYS A 398 -29.14 -12.01 21.92
N GLU A 399 -28.00 -12.31 22.52
CA GLU A 399 -27.27 -11.39 23.39
C GLU A 399 -25.84 -11.19 22.88
N LEU A 400 -25.38 -9.94 22.92
CA LEU A 400 -24.04 -9.53 22.47
C LEU A 400 -23.04 -9.36 23.63
N THR A 401 -23.44 -9.68 24.86
CA THR A 401 -22.61 -9.58 26.06
C THR A 401 -21.27 -10.29 25.88
N GLY A 402 -20.18 -9.59 26.21
CA GLY A 402 -18.80 -9.99 26.01
C GLY A 402 -18.14 -9.29 24.81
N LEU A 403 -18.90 -8.82 23.81
CA LEU A 403 -18.34 -8.10 22.67
C LEU A 403 -17.76 -6.73 23.02
N GLU A 404 -18.12 -6.14 24.16
CA GLU A 404 -17.51 -4.90 24.67
C GLU A 404 -15.99 -5.01 24.87
N HIS A 405 -15.46 -6.24 24.98
CA HIS A 405 -14.03 -6.51 25.07
C HIS A 405 -13.34 -6.63 23.70
N ALA A 406 -14.08 -6.81 22.61
CA ALA A 406 -13.54 -6.92 21.25
C ALA A 406 -13.29 -5.55 20.61
N THR A 407 -12.44 -4.77 21.27
CA THR A 407 -12.18 -3.36 20.93
C THR A 407 -11.47 -3.12 19.59
N ASN A 408 -10.86 -4.16 19.02
CA ASN A 408 -10.27 -4.16 17.67
C ASN A 408 -11.25 -4.62 16.58
N LEU A 409 -12.52 -4.86 16.91
CA LEU A 409 -13.52 -5.37 15.98
C LEU A 409 -13.86 -4.32 14.92
N GLU A 410 -13.52 -4.60 13.66
CA GLU A 410 -13.78 -3.69 12.54
C GLU A 410 -14.99 -4.12 11.69
N PHE A 411 -15.33 -5.41 11.72
CA PHE A 411 -16.37 -6.00 10.88
C PHE A 411 -17.25 -6.94 11.69
N VAL A 412 -18.56 -6.71 11.66
CA VAL A 412 -19.56 -7.61 12.25
C VAL A 412 -20.62 -7.94 11.21
N GLU A 413 -20.86 -9.23 10.99
CA GLU A 413 -21.98 -9.76 10.23
C GLU A 413 -22.75 -10.80 11.06
N LEU A 414 -23.92 -10.41 11.56
CA LEU A 414 -24.82 -11.22 12.39
C LEU A 414 -26.26 -11.15 11.87
N ASN A 415 -26.41 -11.21 10.55
CA ASN A 415 -27.71 -11.25 9.88
C ASN A 415 -28.53 -12.49 10.29
N ASP A 416 -29.86 -12.39 10.27
CA ASP A 416 -30.78 -13.51 10.56
C ASP A 416 -30.65 -14.10 11.97
N ASN A 417 -30.50 -13.23 12.96
CA ASN A 417 -30.45 -13.59 14.38
C ASN A 417 -31.69 -13.07 15.15
N ARG A 418 -31.62 -13.07 16.48
CA ARG A 418 -32.68 -12.61 17.38
C ARG A 418 -32.18 -11.53 18.33
N ILE A 419 -31.21 -10.73 17.88
CA ILE A 419 -30.56 -9.67 18.66
C ILE A 419 -31.54 -8.53 18.88
N VAL A 420 -31.58 -8.02 20.11
CA VAL A 420 -32.45 -6.89 20.52
C VAL A 420 -31.62 -5.70 20.99
N ASP A 421 -30.54 -5.97 21.73
CA ASP A 421 -29.73 -4.96 22.41
C ASP A 421 -28.35 -4.83 21.74
N LEU A 422 -28.01 -3.59 21.36
CA LEU A 422 -26.73 -3.22 20.75
C LEU A 422 -25.77 -2.57 21.75
N THR A 423 -26.14 -2.43 23.03
CA THR A 423 -25.31 -1.80 24.07
C THR A 423 -23.87 -2.36 24.13
N PRO A 424 -23.62 -3.67 23.98
CA PRO A 424 -22.26 -4.21 23.96
C PRO A 424 -21.36 -3.69 22.82
N LEU A 425 -21.94 -3.05 21.80
CA LEU A 425 -21.20 -2.48 20.66
C LEU A 425 -20.83 -1.00 20.86
N ALA A 426 -21.35 -0.32 21.89
CA ALA A 426 -21.34 1.14 21.98
C ALA A 426 -19.93 1.78 21.95
N GLU A 427 -18.94 1.10 22.52
CA GLU A 427 -17.56 1.59 22.63
C GLU A 427 -16.61 0.98 21.58
N LEU A 428 -17.14 0.21 20.63
CA LEU A 428 -16.33 -0.45 19.58
C LEU A 428 -16.00 0.53 18.45
N THR A 429 -15.32 1.63 18.79
CA THR A 429 -15.07 2.79 17.91
C THR A 429 -14.24 2.48 16.65
N GLN A 430 -13.62 1.30 16.57
CA GLN A 430 -12.92 0.81 15.38
C GLN A 430 -13.86 0.13 14.35
N LEU A 431 -15.15 -0.05 14.68
CA LEU A 431 -16.10 -0.72 13.81
C LEU A 431 -16.33 0.09 12.52
N LYS A 432 -16.01 -0.52 11.37
CA LYS A 432 -16.15 0.07 10.02
C LYS A 432 -17.35 -0.49 9.28
N THR A 433 -17.71 -1.75 9.53
CA THR A 433 -18.83 -2.44 8.89
C THR A 433 -19.67 -3.18 9.91
N LEU A 434 -20.98 -2.91 9.90
CA LEU A 434 -21.95 -3.61 10.74
C LEU A 434 -23.15 -4.06 9.89
N TRP A 435 -23.29 -5.37 9.72
CA TRP A 435 -24.44 -6.02 9.08
C TRP A 435 -25.17 -6.87 10.12
N ILE A 436 -26.38 -6.44 10.48
CA ILE A 436 -27.21 -7.05 11.52
C ILE A 436 -28.68 -7.06 11.08
N GLU A 437 -28.89 -7.31 9.79
CA GLU A 437 -30.19 -7.38 9.17
C GLU A 437 -31.05 -8.53 9.73
N ARG A 438 -32.37 -8.38 9.63
CA ARG A 438 -33.35 -9.41 10.03
C ARG A 438 -33.15 -9.86 11.48
N ASN A 439 -33.05 -8.88 12.38
CA ASN A 439 -32.97 -9.04 13.83
C ASN A 439 -34.23 -8.44 14.50
N ARG A 440 -34.16 -8.09 15.77
CA ARG A 440 -35.27 -7.53 16.57
C ARG A 440 -34.88 -6.20 17.23
N ILE A 441 -33.99 -5.45 16.59
CA ILE A 441 -33.45 -4.19 17.09
C ILE A 441 -34.51 -3.10 16.96
N SER A 442 -34.69 -2.28 17.99
CA SER A 442 -35.56 -1.10 17.95
C SER A 442 -34.84 0.19 18.31
N ASP A 443 -33.75 0.09 19.06
CA ASP A 443 -32.91 1.21 19.47
C ASP A 443 -31.52 1.12 18.82
N VAL A 444 -31.13 2.18 18.12
CA VAL A 444 -29.81 2.33 17.50
C VAL A 444 -28.94 3.37 18.20
N SER A 445 -29.37 3.90 19.34
CA SER A 445 -28.59 4.85 20.16
C SER A 445 -27.18 4.38 20.50
N PRO A 446 -26.93 3.07 20.78
CA PRO A 446 -25.58 2.57 20.99
C PRO A 446 -24.62 2.80 19.82
N LEU A 447 -25.13 2.99 18.59
CA LEU A 447 -24.29 3.19 17.40
C LEU A 447 -23.80 4.64 17.24
N ALA A 448 -24.34 5.61 17.99
CA ALA A 448 -24.11 7.04 17.77
C ALA A 448 -22.63 7.46 17.86
N GLY A 449 -21.82 6.75 18.67
CA GLY A 449 -20.40 7.01 18.86
C GLY A 449 -19.47 6.34 17.84
N LEU A 450 -20.00 5.47 16.97
CA LEU A 450 -19.20 4.64 16.06
C LEU A 450 -18.83 5.39 14.77
N VAL A 451 -18.20 6.56 14.91
CA VAL A 451 -17.91 7.52 13.83
C VAL A 451 -17.02 6.99 12.70
N GLN A 452 -16.41 5.81 12.88
CA GLN A 452 -15.64 5.09 11.86
C GLN A 452 -16.49 4.20 10.95
N LEU A 453 -17.78 4.01 11.24
CA LEU A 453 -18.70 3.22 10.41
C LEU A 453 -18.79 3.80 8.99
N ARG A 454 -18.58 2.91 8.01
CA ARG A 454 -18.67 3.19 6.57
C ARG A 454 -19.87 2.48 5.94
N SER A 455 -20.18 1.28 6.43
CA SER A 455 -21.27 0.44 5.93
C SER A 455 -22.14 -0.06 7.08
N LEU A 456 -23.44 0.24 7.03
CA LEU A 456 -24.41 -0.17 8.04
C LEU A 456 -25.64 -0.82 7.38
N GLY A 457 -25.84 -2.11 7.67
CA GLY A 457 -27.01 -2.88 7.26
C GLY A 457 -27.87 -3.26 8.46
N ILE A 458 -29.03 -2.62 8.58
CA ILE A 458 -30.00 -2.80 9.67
C ILE A 458 -31.42 -3.08 9.13
N SER A 459 -31.53 -3.50 7.88
CA SER A 459 -32.79 -3.85 7.23
C SER A 459 -33.53 -4.99 7.95
N GLY A 460 -34.86 -4.95 7.98
CA GLY A 460 -35.67 -6.00 8.61
C GLY A 460 -35.60 -5.99 10.14
N ASN A 461 -35.61 -4.81 10.75
CA ASN A 461 -35.63 -4.61 12.21
C ASN A 461 -36.92 -3.84 12.63
N GLN A 462 -36.95 -3.32 13.85
CA GLN A 462 -38.10 -2.62 14.46
C GLN A 462 -37.75 -1.16 14.80
N ILE A 463 -36.85 -0.54 14.02
CA ILE A 463 -36.32 0.80 14.27
C ILE A 463 -37.32 1.84 13.79
N SER A 464 -37.59 2.86 14.61
CA SER A 464 -38.44 4.01 14.25
C SER A 464 -37.71 5.34 14.32
N ASP A 465 -36.69 5.47 15.18
CA ASP A 465 -35.85 6.65 15.29
C ASP A 465 -34.43 6.36 14.78
N ILE A 466 -34.00 7.13 13.77
CA ILE A 466 -32.64 7.09 13.20
C ILE A 466 -31.82 8.34 13.56
N GLY A 467 -32.37 9.25 14.37
CA GLY A 467 -31.69 10.43 14.89
C GLY A 467 -30.30 10.14 15.47
N PRO A 468 -30.08 9.02 16.20
CA PRO A 468 -28.76 8.68 16.70
C PRO A 468 -27.68 8.48 15.63
N LEU A 469 -28.06 8.18 14.37
CA LEU A 469 -27.10 7.93 13.28
C LEU A 469 -26.56 9.22 12.63
N VAL A 470 -27.08 10.40 13.00
CA VAL A 470 -26.72 11.69 12.36
C VAL A 470 -25.23 12.04 12.46
N GLY A 471 -24.55 11.53 13.51
CA GLY A 471 -23.13 11.77 13.77
C GLY A 471 -22.18 10.88 12.95
N LEU A 472 -22.69 9.89 12.21
CA LEU A 472 -21.89 8.92 11.46
C LEU A 472 -21.43 9.49 10.11
N THR A 473 -20.59 10.53 10.15
CA THR A 473 -20.21 11.32 8.97
C THR A 473 -19.37 10.54 7.94
N ARG A 474 -18.85 9.37 8.28
CA ARG A 474 -18.08 8.49 7.38
C ARG A 474 -18.94 7.42 6.69
N LEU A 475 -20.24 7.37 6.99
CA LEU A 475 -21.15 6.37 6.45
C LEU A 475 -21.41 6.62 4.96
N SER A 476 -21.05 5.67 4.11
CA SER A 476 -21.23 5.71 2.66
C SER A 476 -22.23 4.68 2.15
N GLY A 477 -22.49 3.61 2.92
CA GLY A 477 -23.52 2.61 2.66
C GLY A 477 -24.47 2.45 3.83
N LEU A 478 -25.78 2.66 3.59
CA LEU A 478 -26.82 2.54 4.61
C LEU A 478 -28.04 1.78 4.07
N ILE A 479 -28.35 0.62 4.68
CA ILE A 479 -29.48 -0.24 4.30
C ILE A 479 -30.45 -0.33 5.49
N LEU A 480 -31.64 0.26 5.32
CA LEU A 480 -32.63 0.50 6.38
C LEU A 480 -34.01 -0.10 6.10
N ASN A 481 -34.23 -0.65 4.90
CA ASN A 481 -35.56 -1.08 4.45
C ASN A 481 -36.18 -2.10 5.41
N TYR A 482 -37.52 -2.19 5.42
CA TYR A 482 -38.26 -3.03 6.35
C TYR A 482 -38.00 -2.71 7.83
N ASN A 483 -38.03 -1.42 8.17
CA ASN A 483 -38.11 -0.88 9.52
C ASN A 483 -39.41 -0.07 9.70
N GLN A 484 -39.58 0.58 10.85
CA GLN A 484 -40.77 1.38 11.22
C GLN A 484 -40.46 2.89 11.17
N ILE A 485 -39.65 3.32 10.20
CA ILE A 485 -39.20 4.70 10.02
C ILE A 485 -40.27 5.46 9.22
N GLU A 486 -40.76 6.58 9.76
CA GLU A 486 -41.76 7.47 9.12
C GLU A 486 -41.15 8.57 8.25
#